data_AF-A0A661IKB7-F1
#
_entry.id   AF-A0A661IKB7-F1
#
_cell.length_a   1.000
_cell.length_b   1.000
_cell.length_c   1.000
_cell.angle_alpha   90.00
_cell.angle_beta   90.00
_cell.angle_gamma   90.00
#
_symmetry.space_group_name_H-M   'P 1'
#
loop_
_entity.id
_entity.type
_entity.pdbx_description
1 polymer ?
#
loop_
_entity_poly.entity_id
_entity_poly.type
_entity_poly.pdbx_seq_one_letter_code
_entity_poly.pdbx_strand_id
1 'polypeptide(L)'
;YNAKFKDDISLNLPTLDIAYLKKKDNNNIDINSFKKLSKIVKVMQDNNITKGSVYIKTKDFANMLVRLNLDIEPYGIFHKDTHLKDITLDANITNMKRISVKDTKDMITASINIEDKLTIDLSTKELGIYYQKKDINETKKEKEPLKRCENIILDLPKITLNMENGYFKYNDNLINYENINTKINKDNIYLTLNKNDTNVNLFLEGKQIYTKIDNLSSDFLSEILGKEMIDSGYINLLAYGTQCQIKGKGVMENLNIKDAKILNNIFLVINSAPAIINPLLILPNAYRFATDKFQLSEYRINKGNFNFDFNRDKNILDIPFMDIEGVHSDFQGEVNLDLYNEKIKSKIDIIFMKDYAKIISYIPLINYVVLGDEERFSYSVNIDGNLTAPKVATHMLKETAMAPVNMIKRVFLLPTLPFRDTNTTK
;
A
#
# COMPACT_ATOMS: atom_id res chain seq x y z
N TYR A 1 64.37 3.65 35.73
CA TYR A 1 63.70 3.78 34.42
C TYR A 1 63.42 5.25 34.16
N ASN A 2 64.25 5.92 33.36
CA ASN A 2 64.01 7.29 32.90
C ASN A 2 63.88 7.27 31.39
N ALA A 3 62.65 7.16 30.89
CA ALA A 3 62.36 7.31 29.47
C ALA A 3 61.85 8.73 29.21
N LYS A 4 62.73 9.60 28.68
CA LYS A 4 62.32 10.84 28.02
C LYS A 4 61.92 10.47 26.59
N PHE A 5 60.63 10.28 26.31
CA PHE A 5 60.15 9.98 24.95
C PHE A 5 60.15 11.26 24.11
N LYS A 6 61.19 11.42 23.29
CA LYS A 6 61.34 12.49 22.29
C LYS A 6 60.86 12.06 20.90
N ASP A 7 60.53 10.78 20.73
CA ASP A 7 60.41 10.11 19.44
C ASP A 7 59.04 9.45 19.23
N ASP A 8 58.67 9.27 17.96
CA ASP A 8 57.46 8.58 17.52
C ASP A 8 57.39 7.17 18.14
N ILE A 9 56.22 6.78 18.68
CA ILE A 9 56.00 5.45 19.27
C ILE A 9 55.24 4.61 18.25
N SER A 10 55.78 3.44 17.91
CA SER A 10 55.09 2.44 17.10
C SER A 10 54.83 1.17 17.90
N LEU A 11 53.60 0.67 17.84
CA LEU A 11 53.19 -0.62 18.37
C LEU A 11 52.52 -1.41 17.25
N ASN A 12 52.94 -2.64 17.02
CA ASN A 12 52.32 -3.53 16.06
C ASN A 12 51.74 -4.75 16.81
N LEU A 13 50.50 -5.09 16.51
CA LEU A 13 49.78 -6.25 17.05
C LEU A 13 49.39 -7.17 15.86
N PRO A 14 50.33 -7.96 15.32
CA PRO A 14 50.08 -8.78 14.13
C PRO A 14 49.00 -9.85 14.35
N THR A 15 48.78 -10.27 15.60
CA THR A 15 47.73 -11.22 15.98
C THR A 15 46.32 -10.65 15.81
N LEU A 16 46.18 -9.33 15.66
CA LEU A 16 44.90 -8.65 15.45
C LEU A 16 44.88 -7.82 14.15
N ASP A 17 45.99 -7.79 13.39
CA ASP A 17 46.18 -6.93 12.20
C ASP A 17 46.01 -5.43 12.52
N ILE A 18 46.48 -5.02 13.71
CA ILE A 18 46.43 -3.63 14.20
C ILE A 18 47.84 -3.05 14.26
N ALA A 19 48.03 -1.88 13.66
CA ALA A 19 49.21 -1.04 13.84
C ALA A 19 48.82 0.27 14.53
N TYR A 20 49.61 0.69 15.50
CA TYR A 20 49.47 1.97 16.19
C TYR A 20 50.75 2.77 16.00
N LEU A 21 50.59 4.05 15.67
CA LEU A 21 51.69 4.99 15.48
C LEU A 21 51.35 6.33 16.12
N LYS A 22 52.01 6.64 17.23
CA LYS A 22 52.03 7.97 17.82
C LYS A 22 53.07 8.81 17.12
N LYS A 23 52.63 9.84 16.41
CA LYS A 23 53.47 10.94 15.93
C LYS A 23 53.26 12.14 16.84
N LYS A 24 54.30 12.94 17.11
CA LYS A 24 54.30 14.15 17.97
C LYS A 24 52.93 14.60 18.54
N ASP A 25 52.01 15.08 17.70
CA ASP A 25 50.68 15.59 18.10
C ASP A 25 49.47 14.74 17.68
N ASN A 26 49.66 13.56 17.07
CA ASN A 26 48.57 12.71 16.58
C ASN A 26 48.86 11.21 16.79
N ASN A 27 47.86 10.49 17.24
CA ASN A 27 47.78 9.05 17.25
C ASN A 27 47.13 8.57 15.96
N ASN A 28 47.74 7.58 15.30
CA ASN A 28 47.19 6.89 14.15
C ASN A 28 47.00 5.41 14.52
N ILE A 29 45.85 4.85 14.22
CA ILE A 29 45.56 3.43 14.39
C ILE A 29 45.07 2.90 13.04
N ASP A 30 45.75 1.88 12.54
CA ASP A 30 45.39 1.16 11.32
C ASP A 30 44.98 -0.25 11.69
N ILE A 31 43.73 -0.62 11.39
CA ILE A 31 43.25 -2.00 11.44
C ILE A 31 43.09 -2.44 9.99
N ASN A 32 44.07 -3.21 9.49
CA ASN A 32 44.15 -3.55 8.07
C ASN A 32 43.13 -4.61 7.66
N SER A 33 42.64 -5.41 8.61
CA SER A 33 41.65 -6.46 8.33
C SER A 33 40.75 -6.75 9.53
N PHE A 34 39.45 -6.87 9.25
CA PHE A 34 38.46 -7.34 10.21
C PHE A 34 38.45 -8.85 10.43
N LYS A 35 39.21 -9.64 9.67
CA LYS A 35 39.17 -11.11 9.71
C LYS A 35 39.49 -11.70 11.10
N LYS A 36 40.45 -11.11 11.82
CA LYS A 36 40.83 -11.54 13.17
C LYS A 36 39.97 -10.87 14.23
N LEU A 37 39.71 -9.56 14.07
CA LEU A 37 38.92 -8.77 15.00
C LEU A 37 37.46 -9.24 15.12
N SER A 38 36.84 -9.62 13.99
CA SER A 38 35.47 -10.15 13.94
C SER A 38 35.27 -11.45 14.74
N LYS A 39 36.34 -12.18 15.07
CA LYS A 39 36.26 -13.39 15.91
C LYS A 39 36.16 -13.10 17.40
N ILE A 40 36.46 -11.86 17.82
CA ILE A 40 36.48 -11.46 19.24
C ILE A 40 35.51 -10.31 19.55
N VAL A 41 35.16 -9.49 18.56
CA VAL A 41 34.23 -8.37 18.74
C VAL A 41 32.80 -8.82 18.50
N LYS A 42 32.02 -8.92 19.59
CA LYS A 42 30.63 -9.40 19.56
C LYS A 42 29.74 -8.65 18.55
N VAL A 43 29.81 -7.31 18.50
CA VAL A 43 28.99 -6.54 17.56
C VAL A 43 29.30 -6.87 16.09
N MET A 44 30.54 -7.27 15.78
CA MET A 44 30.90 -7.71 14.43
C MET A 44 30.37 -9.12 14.15
N GLN A 45 30.37 -10.01 15.14
CA GLN A 45 29.79 -11.36 15.03
C GLN A 45 28.28 -11.30 14.82
N ASP A 46 27.58 -10.52 15.65
CA ASP A 46 26.12 -10.38 15.61
C ASP A 46 25.62 -9.80 14.27
N ASN A 47 26.47 -9.06 13.55
CA ASN A 47 26.15 -8.40 12.28
C ASN A 47 26.91 -8.95 11.06
N ASN A 48 27.58 -10.11 11.19
CA ASN A 48 28.37 -10.73 10.12
C ASN A 48 29.44 -9.82 9.47
N ILE A 49 29.98 -8.85 10.21
CA ILE A 49 31.02 -7.93 9.74
C ILE A 49 32.36 -8.65 9.81
N THR A 50 32.78 -9.28 8.72
CA THR A 50 34.00 -10.12 8.69
C THR A 50 35.12 -9.55 7.83
N LYS A 51 34.81 -8.61 6.93
CA LYS A 51 35.75 -8.00 6.00
C LYS A 51 35.64 -6.48 6.04
N GLY A 52 36.78 -5.83 5.83
CA GLY A 52 36.92 -4.39 5.95
C GLY A 52 38.19 -3.99 6.67
N SER A 53 38.37 -2.67 6.79
CA SER A 53 39.49 -2.03 7.47
C SER A 53 39.03 -0.75 8.13
N VAL A 54 39.76 -0.28 9.14
CA VAL A 54 39.52 1.03 9.74
C VAL A 54 40.83 1.77 9.97
N TYR A 55 40.83 3.05 9.64
CA TYR A 55 41.87 3.99 10.00
C TYR A 55 41.31 5.00 10.99
N ILE A 56 42.01 5.25 12.08
CA ILE A 56 41.62 6.21 13.11
C ILE A 56 42.76 7.20 13.32
N LYS A 57 42.45 8.49 13.29
CA LYS A 57 43.35 9.58 13.64
C LYS A 57 42.79 10.39 14.79
N THR A 58 43.58 10.59 15.84
CA THR A 58 43.12 11.31 17.04
C THR A 58 44.26 11.96 17.81
N LYS A 59 44.00 13.11 18.44
CA LYS A 59 44.99 13.75 19.33
C LYS A 59 44.86 13.28 20.78
N ASP A 60 43.64 13.03 21.21
CA ASP A 60 43.25 12.92 22.62
C ASP A 60 42.32 11.73 22.92
N PHE A 61 41.99 10.92 21.90
CA PHE A 61 40.99 9.83 21.94
C PHE A 61 39.56 10.28 22.27
N ALA A 62 39.34 11.55 22.56
CA ALA A 62 38.01 12.15 22.71
C ALA A 62 37.46 12.59 21.35
N ASN A 63 38.35 13.10 20.49
CA ASN A 63 38.06 13.62 19.16
C ASN A 63 38.78 12.77 18.12
N MET A 64 38.03 12.10 17.25
CA MET A 64 38.58 11.11 16.31
C MET A 64 38.05 11.34 14.90
N LEU A 65 38.95 11.26 13.92
CA LEU A 65 38.61 11.07 12.51
C LEU A 65 38.75 9.59 12.21
N VAL A 66 37.70 8.96 11.69
CA VAL A 66 37.65 7.53 11.43
C VAL A 66 37.29 7.33 9.97
N ARG A 67 38.09 6.55 9.24
CA ARG A 67 37.75 6.08 7.90
C ARG A 67 37.56 4.57 7.97
N LEU A 68 36.33 4.14 7.70
CA LEU A 68 35.91 2.75 7.77
C LEU A 68 35.62 2.26 6.36
N ASN A 69 36.27 1.17 5.95
CA ASN A 69 35.97 0.47 4.70
C ASN A 69 35.28 -0.84 5.05
N LEU A 70 34.05 -1.01 4.56
CA LEU A 70 33.25 -2.20 4.77
C LEU A 70 33.10 -2.94 3.45
N ASP A 71 33.67 -4.14 3.39
CA ASP A 71 33.31 -5.16 2.38
C ASP A 71 32.22 -6.04 3.00
N ILE A 72 31.04 -5.44 3.15
CA ILE A 72 29.85 -6.13 3.59
C ILE A 72 28.88 -6.23 2.42
N GLU A 73 28.08 -7.29 2.41
CA GLU A 73 26.80 -7.32 1.71
C GLU A 73 25.76 -7.03 2.79
N PRO A 74 25.38 -5.76 3.03
CA PRO A 74 24.38 -5.46 4.03
C PRO A 74 23.10 -6.17 3.63
N TYR A 75 22.56 -6.97 4.53
CA TYR A 75 21.32 -7.70 4.27
C TYR A 75 20.23 -6.71 3.85
N GLY A 76 19.72 -6.89 2.64
CA GLY A 76 18.58 -6.15 2.14
C GLY A 76 18.84 -4.69 1.74
N ILE A 77 20.09 -4.23 1.59
CA ILE A 77 20.37 -2.87 1.06
C ILE A 77 20.95 -2.96 -0.36
N PHE A 78 20.35 -2.20 -1.27
CA PHE A 78 20.66 -2.23 -2.70
C PHE A 78 20.95 -0.83 -3.24
N HIS A 79 21.74 -0.76 -4.30
CA HIS A 79 21.85 0.39 -5.18
C HIS A 79 21.77 -0.10 -6.63
N LYS A 80 20.83 0.45 -7.41
CA LYS A 80 20.61 0.08 -8.82
C LYS A 80 20.51 -1.44 -9.01
N ASP A 81 19.71 -2.10 -8.18
CA ASP A 81 19.43 -3.55 -8.21
C ASP A 81 20.61 -4.48 -7.90
N THR A 82 21.73 -3.92 -7.47
CA THR A 82 22.87 -4.68 -6.95
C THR A 82 22.99 -4.46 -5.45
N HIS A 83 23.41 -5.50 -4.72
CA HIS A 83 23.75 -5.33 -3.31
C HIS A 83 24.76 -4.20 -3.16
N LEU A 84 24.52 -3.32 -2.19
CA LEU A 84 25.47 -2.28 -1.89
C LEU A 84 26.76 -2.94 -1.39
N LYS A 85 27.85 -2.81 -2.16
CA LYS A 85 29.18 -3.32 -1.83
C LYS A 85 30.18 -2.18 -1.70
N ASP A 86 31.27 -2.46 -1.01
CA ASP A 86 32.42 -1.56 -0.86
C ASP A 86 32.00 -0.17 -0.37
N ILE A 87 31.55 -0.13 0.89
CA ILE A 87 31.11 1.10 1.54
C ILE A 87 32.30 1.69 2.28
N THR A 88 32.73 2.89 1.87
CA THR A 88 33.67 3.69 2.65
C THR A 88 32.91 4.78 3.39
N LEU A 89 33.04 4.79 4.71
CA LEU A 89 32.43 5.75 5.62
C LEU A 89 33.52 6.60 6.27
N ASP A 90 33.40 7.91 6.14
CA ASP A 90 34.17 8.87 6.92
C ASP A 90 33.33 9.33 8.11
N ALA A 91 33.87 9.17 9.31
CA ALA A 91 33.21 9.51 10.55
C ALA A 91 34.04 10.45 11.41
N ASN A 92 33.38 11.46 11.98
CA ASN A 92 33.94 12.40 12.94
C ASN A 92 33.29 12.15 14.30
N ILE A 93 34.09 11.79 15.29
CA ILE A 93 33.66 11.58 16.67
C ILE A 93 34.15 12.76 17.50
N THR A 94 33.25 13.42 18.21
CA THR A 94 33.56 14.59 19.06
C THR A 94 33.20 14.30 20.50
N ASN A 95 34.16 14.47 21.40
CA ASN A 95 34.05 14.20 22.84
C ASN A 95 33.47 12.81 23.19
N MET A 96 33.56 11.82 22.29
CA MET A 96 32.87 10.52 22.37
C MET A 96 31.34 10.59 22.52
N LYS A 97 30.72 11.75 22.30
CA LYS A 97 29.28 11.96 22.49
C LYS A 97 28.52 12.24 21.20
N ARG A 98 29.21 12.78 20.18
CA ARG A 98 28.63 13.08 18.87
C ARG A 98 29.40 12.36 17.80
N ILE A 99 28.69 11.66 16.92
CA ILE A 99 29.27 10.94 15.79
C ILE A 99 28.57 11.45 14.55
N SER A 100 29.33 12.02 13.61
CA SER A 100 28.86 12.33 12.26
C SER A 100 29.46 11.32 11.32
N VAL A 101 28.67 10.71 10.45
CA VAL A 101 29.10 9.71 9.45
C VAL A 101 28.64 10.18 8.09
N LYS A 102 29.49 10.05 7.09
CA LYS A 102 29.18 10.28 5.68
C LYS A 102 29.88 9.23 4.85
N ASP A 103 29.19 8.61 3.91
CA ASP A 103 29.83 7.75 2.93
C ASP A 103 30.54 8.57 1.84
N THR A 104 31.53 7.97 1.18
CA THR A 104 32.30 8.68 0.14
C THR A 104 31.52 8.94 -1.15
N LYS A 105 30.35 8.32 -1.32
CA LYS A 105 29.47 8.50 -2.49
C LYS A 105 28.33 9.47 -2.20
N ASP A 106 28.29 10.07 -1.02
CA ASP A 106 27.25 11.01 -0.58
C ASP A 106 25.82 10.44 -0.59
N MET A 107 25.71 9.11 -0.53
CA MET A 107 24.46 8.37 -0.48
C MET A 107 23.93 8.15 0.93
N ILE A 108 24.79 8.17 1.95
CA ILE A 108 24.46 7.89 3.35
C ILE A 108 25.11 8.96 4.21
N THR A 109 24.29 9.63 5.02
CA THR A 109 24.77 10.49 6.10
C THR A 109 24.06 10.10 7.39
N ALA A 110 24.79 10.08 8.50
CA ALA A 110 24.20 9.81 9.80
C ALA A 110 24.80 10.74 10.87
N SER A 111 23.99 11.09 11.86
CA SER A 111 24.42 11.78 13.07
C SER A 111 23.87 11.07 14.28
N ILE A 112 24.73 10.79 15.26
CA ILE A 112 24.37 10.14 16.52
C ILE A 112 24.80 11.06 17.65
N ASN A 113 23.87 11.37 18.56
CA ASN A 113 24.14 12.15 19.77
C ASN A 113 23.79 11.32 21.02
N ILE A 114 24.70 11.29 22.00
CA ILE A 114 24.64 10.50 23.23
C ILE A 114 24.73 11.41 24.48
N GLU A 115 24.61 12.74 24.36
CA GLU A 115 24.79 13.66 25.49
C GLU A 115 23.81 13.44 26.65
N ASP A 116 22.51 13.43 26.36
CA ASP A 116 21.46 13.24 27.36
C ASP A 116 20.61 12.00 27.07
N LYS A 117 20.17 11.89 25.82
CA LYS A 117 19.42 10.75 25.28
C LYS A 117 19.97 10.41 23.92
N LEU A 118 19.97 9.13 23.58
CA LEU A 118 20.37 8.67 22.26
C LEU A 118 19.43 9.26 21.20
N THR A 119 19.98 10.02 20.28
CA THR A 119 19.28 10.48 19.06
C THR A 119 20.06 10.06 17.83
N ILE A 120 19.35 9.60 16.80
CA ILE A 120 19.93 9.15 15.54
C ILE A 120 19.22 9.87 14.40
N ASP A 121 19.96 10.59 13.57
CA ASP A 121 19.47 11.17 12.33
C ASP A 121 20.17 10.46 11.18
N LEU A 122 19.41 9.85 10.25
CA LEU A 122 19.91 9.11 9.10
C LEU A 122 19.30 9.72 7.83
N SER A 123 20.13 9.99 6.83
CA SER A 123 19.68 10.39 5.50
C SER A 123 20.30 9.52 4.43
N THR A 124 19.47 9.06 3.49
CA THR A 124 19.89 8.16 2.41
C THR A 124 19.41 8.64 1.04
N LYS A 125 20.19 8.38 -0.02
CA LYS A 125 19.82 8.69 -1.41
C LYS A 125 20.02 7.47 -2.31
N GLU A 126 19.06 7.22 -3.20
CA GLU A 126 19.17 6.19 -4.24
C GLU A 126 19.44 4.78 -3.71
N LEU A 127 18.92 4.48 -2.51
CA LEU A 127 19.03 3.17 -1.88
C LEU A 127 17.71 2.41 -1.95
N GLY A 128 17.83 1.13 -2.29
CA GLY A 128 16.75 0.15 -2.20
C GLY A 128 16.80 -0.62 -0.90
N ILE A 129 15.64 -0.88 -0.30
CA ILE A 129 15.49 -1.79 0.84
C ILE A 129 14.71 -3.02 0.40
N TYR A 130 15.32 -4.19 0.50
CA TYR A 130 14.70 -5.47 0.21
C TYR A 130 14.27 -6.16 1.50
N TYR A 131 12.96 -6.40 1.59
CA TYR A 131 12.38 -7.26 2.60
C TYR A 131 11.75 -8.47 1.90
N GLN A 132 12.37 -9.63 2.08
CA GLN A 132 11.75 -10.90 1.76
C GLN A 132 11.21 -11.50 3.05
N LYS A 133 9.91 -11.83 3.08
CA LYS A 133 9.41 -12.73 4.11
C LYS A 133 10.18 -14.04 3.93
N LYS A 134 10.98 -14.46 4.93
CA LYS A 134 11.70 -15.74 4.85
C LYS A 134 10.69 -16.83 4.46
N ASP A 135 10.89 -17.42 3.29
CA ASP A 135 10.16 -18.60 2.87
C ASP A 135 10.48 -19.69 3.90
N ILE A 136 9.50 -20.01 4.74
CA ILE A 136 9.55 -21.22 5.53
C ILE A 136 9.24 -22.35 4.56
N ASN A 137 10.25 -22.77 3.77
CA ASN A 137 10.24 -23.88 2.82
C ASN A 137 8.85 -24.21 2.26
N GLU A 138 8.58 -23.77 1.03
CA GLU A 138 7.38 -24.09 0.23
C GLU A 138 7.26 -25.59 -0.16
N THR A 139 7.70 -26.51 0.70
CA THR A 139 7.18 -27.87 0.69
C THR A 139 5.74 -27.86 1.20
N LYS A 140 4.78 -27.71 0.27
CA LYS A 140 3.33 -28.00 0.42
C LYS A 140 2.79 -27.83 1.85
N LYS A 141 2.75 -26.61 2.37
CA LYS A 141 2.17 -26.36 3.69
C LYS A 141 0.67 -26.10 3.58
N GLU A 142 -0.12 -26.89 4.31
CA GLU A 142 -1.44 -26.49 4.78
C GLU A 142 -1.38 -25.04 5.27
N LYS A 143 -2.41 -24.23 4.97
CA LYS A 143 -2.43 -22.82 5.37
C LYS A 143 -2.16 -22.74 6.88
N GLU A 144 -1.05 -22.12 7.28
CA GLU A 144 -0.73 -21.95 8.70
C GLU A 144 -1.89 -21.21 9.39
N PRO A 145 -2.31 -21.61 10.60
CA PRO A 145 -3.41 -20.96 11.29
C PRO A 145 -3.10 -19.48 11.47
N LEU A 146 -4.10 -18.62 11.24
CA LEU A 146 -3.98 -17.18 11.46
C LEU A 146 -3.47 -16.92 12.88
N LYS A 147 -2.28 -16.34 12.99
CA LYS A 147 -1.75 -15.88 14.27
C LYS A 147 -2.58 -14.69 14.73
N ARG A 148 -2.95 -14.70 16.02
CA ARG A 148 -3.59 -13.57 16.66
C ARG A 148 -2.68 -12.34 16.53
N CYS A 149 -3.28 -11.23 16.15
CA CYS A 149 -2.68 -9.92 16.09
C CYS A 149 -2.21 -9.52 17.47
N GLU A 150 -0.93 -9.18 17.54
CA GLU A 150 -0.29 -8.61 18.70
C GLU A 150 0.14 -7.18 18.35
N ASN A 151 -0.11 -6.26 19.28
CA ASN A 151 0.35 -4.88 19.12
C ASN A 151 1.86 -4.88 19.28
N ILE A 152 2.55 -4.29 18.31
CA ILE A 152 3.98 -4.03 18.39
C ILE A 152 4.17 -2.83 19.32
N ILE A 153 4.87 -3.04 20.43
CA ILE A 153 5.34 -1.98 21.31
C ILE A 153 6.80 -1.73 20.95
N LEU A 154 7.09 -0.52 20.50
CA LEU A 154 8.44 -0.08 20.16
C LEU A 154 9.00 0.74 21.31
N ASP A 155 10.15 0.33 21.83
CA ASP A 155 10.96 1.14 22.74
C ASP A 155 12.24 1.57 22.01
N LEU A 156 12.05 2.44 21.02
CA LEU A 156 13.12 2.94 20.18
C LEU A 156 13.58 4.33 20.65
N PRO A 157 14.88 4.65 20.52
CA PRO A 157 15.38 6.01 20.75
C PRO A 157 14.75 6.99 19.76
N LYS A 158 15.05 8.28 19.92
CA LYS A 158 14.61 9.28 18.94
C LYS A 158 15.36 9.06 17.64
N ILE A 159 14.66 8.69 16.58
CA ILE A 159 15.23 8.46 15.25
C ILE A 159 14.56 9.38 14.23
N THR A 160 15.35 10.09 13.43
CA THR A 160 14.89 10.76 12.21
C THR A 160 15.48 10.03 11.01
N LEU A 161 14.65 9.68 10.03
CA LEU A 161 15.07 9.04 8.80
C LEU A 161 14.55 9.86 7.61
N ASN A 162 15.43 10.29 6.73
CA ASN A 162 15.09 10.96 5.48
C ASN A 162 15.62 10.13 4.31
N MET A 163 14.78 9.70 3.39
CA MET A 163 15.19 8.86 2.26
C MET A 163 14.73 9.48 0.96
N GLU A 164 15.65 9.64 0.01
CA GLU A 164 15.38 10.26 -1.29
C GLU A 164 15.58 9.26 -2.44
N ASN A 165 14.66 9.27 -3.41
CA ASN A 165 14.75 8.58 -4.70
C ASN A 165 15.14 7.10 -4.60
N GLY A 166 14.47 6.35 -3.72
CA GLY A 166 14.78 4.94 -3.48
C GLY A 166 13.59 4.04 -3.78
N TYR A 167 13.69 2.79 -3.30
CA TYR A 167 12.63 1.81 -3.49
C TYR A 167 12.56 0.81 -2.34
N PHE A 168 11.37 0.27 -2.11
CA PHE A 168 11.19 -0.94 -1.34
C PHE A 168 10.95 -2.09 -2.27
N LYS A 169 11.60 -3.23 -2.03
CA LYS A 169 11.23 -4.48 -2.68
C LYS A 169 10.62 -5.39 -1.62
N TYR A 170 9.31 -5.64 -1.75
CA TYR A 170 8.52 -6.50 -0.88
C TYR A 170 8.04 -7.71 -1.69
N ASN A 171 8.58 -8.89 -1.38
CA ASN A 171 8.47 -10.08 -2.24
C ASN A 171 8.98 -9.75 -3.66
N ASP A 172 8.13 -9.91 -4.69
CA ASP A 172 8.44 -9.57 -6.09
C ASP A 172 8.06 -8.14 -6.47
N ASN A 173 7.34 -7.43 -5.60
CA ASN A 173 6.86 -6.08 -5.88
C ASN A 173 7.94 -5.05 -5.55
N LEU A 174 8.21 -4.17 -6.51
CA LEU A 174 9.11 -3.03 -6.36
C LEU A 174 8.28 -1.75 -6.26
N ILE A 175 8.43 -1.05 -5.14
CA ILE A 175 7.67 0.13 -4.77
C ILE A 175 8.63 1.31 -4.69
N ASN A 176 8.58 2.20 -5.69
CA ASN A 176 9.44 3.37 -5.76
C ASN A 176 8.92 4.49 -4.86
N TYR A 177 9.82 5.35 -4.38
CA TYR A 177 9.46 6.57 -3.66
C TYR A 177 10.41 7.71 -4.03
N GLU A 178 9.89 8.94 -3.99
CA GLU A 178 10.70 10.15 -4.17
C GLU A 178 11.27 10.63 -2.84
N ASN A 179 10.43 10.63 -1.80
CA ASN A 179 10.85 11.05 -0.47
C ASN A 179 10.11 10.26 0.61
N ILE A 180 10.83 9.83 1.64
CA ILE A 180 10.29 9.32 2.90
C ILE A 180 10.91 10.08 4.05
N ASN A 181 10.09 10.68 4.90
CA ASN A 181 10.54 11.30 6.14
C ASN A 181 9.87 10.59 7.31
N THR A 182 10.65 9.98 8.18
CA THR A 182 10.14 9.27 9.36
C THR A 182 10.75 9.85 10.63
N LYS A 183 9.92 10.07 11.64
CA LYS A 183 10.33 10.42 13.00
C LYS A 183 9.79 9.37 13.96
N ILE A 184 10.69 8.75 14.70
CA ILE A 184 10.38 7.74 15.71
C ILE A 184 10.76 8.31 17.06
N ASN A 185 9.89 8.17 18.05
CA ASN A 185 10.18 8.48 19.44
C ASN A 185 9.41 7.52 20.34
N LYS A 186 10.11 6.52 20.87
CA LYS A 186 9.51 5.38 21.58
C LYS A 186 8.50 4.63 20.70
N ASP A 187 7.24 4.65 21.12
CA ASP A 187 6.10 4.01 20.48
C ASP A 187 5.35 4.96 19.52
N ASN A 188 5.88 6.17 19.29
CA ASN A 188 5.31 7.13 18.35
C ASN A 188 6.10 7.13 17.04
N ILE A 189 5.42 6.94 15.93
CA ILE A 189 5.99 7.01 14.57
C ILE A 189 5.19 8.02 13.76
N TYR A 190 5.88 8.97 13.15
CA TYR A 190 5.35 9.81 12.09
C TYR A 190 6.10 9.51 10.81
N LEU A 191 5.39 9.14 9.75
CA LEU A 191 5.96 8.85 8.43
C LEU A 191 5.22 9.66 7.38
N THR A 192 5.97 10.36 6.53
CA THR A 192 5.48 10.90 5.25
C THR A 192 6.17 10.20 4.10
N LEU A 193 5.42 9.87 3.05
CA LEU A 193 5.95 9.32 1.82
C LEU A 193 5.32 10.05 0.63
N ASN A 194 6.16 10.45 -0.31
CA ASN A 194 5.75 11.08 -1.57
C ASN A 194 6.21 10.23 -2.75
N LYS A 195 5.33 10.07 -3.73
CA LYS A 195 5.63 9.47 -5.02
C LYS A 195 4.71 10.06 -6.09
N ASN A 196 5.27 10.73 -7.09
CA ASN A 196 4.48 11.49 -8.07
C ASN A 196 3.51 12.42 -7.33
N ASP A 197 2.22 12.38 -7.68
CA ASP A 197 1.17 13.14 -7.01
C ASP A 197 0.67 12.50 -5.70
N THR A 198 1.09 11.27 -5.39
CA THR A 198 0.65 10.54 -4.20
C THR A 198 1.38 11.00 -2.95
N ASN A 199 0.62 11.37 -1.93
CA ASN A 199 1.13 11.75 -0.61
C ASN A 199 0.53 10.81 0.45
N VAL A 200 1.39 10.15 1.22
CA VAL A 200 1.01 9.26 2.33
C VAL A 200 1.49 9.88 3.63
N ASN A 201 0.60 10.04 4.59
CA ASN A 201 0.92 10.45 5.96
C ASN A 201 0.43 9.36 6.91
N LEU A 202 1.35 8.77 7.68
CA LEU A 202 1.06 7.76 8.68
C LEU A 202 1.52 8.25 10.06
N PHE A 203 0.64 8.08 11.04
CA PHE A 203 0.88 8.38 12.44
C PHE A 203 0.56 7.14 13.25
N LEU A 204 1.51 6.68 14.04
CA LEU A 204 1.32 5.70 15.10
C LEU A 204 1.54 6.45 16.42
N GLU A 205 0.53 6.51 17.28
CA GLU A 205 0.63 7.03 18.64
C GLU A 205 0.30 5.90 19.62
N GLY A 206 1.36 5.25 20.12
CA GLY A 206 1.25 4.03 20.91
C GLY A 206 0.62 2.88 20.12
N LYS A 207 -0.69 2.66 20.34
CA LYS A 207 -1.45 1.59 19.66
C LYS A 207 -2.36 2.12 18.56
N GLN A 208 -2.56 3.43 18.49
CA GLN A 208 -3.48 4.05 17.54
C GLN A 208 -2.75 4.37 16.24
N ILE A 209 -3.35 3.99 15.12
CA ILE A 209 -2.90 4.32 13.77
C ILE A 209 -3.86 5.36 13.20
N TYR A 210 -3.31 6.38 12.57
CA TYR A 210 -4.01 7.27 11.66
C TYR A 210 -3.22 7.34 10.36
N THR A 211 -3.90 7.21 9.22
CA THR A 211 -3.28 7.35 7.91
C THR A 211 -4.15 8.15 6.97
N LYS A 212 -3.51 9.00 6.18
CA LYS A 212 -4.12 9.78 5.11
C LYS A 212 -3.30 9.55 3.84
N ILE A 213 -3.98 9.11 2.79
CA ILE A 213 -3.39 8.96 1.46
C ILE A 213 -4.14 9.91 0.53
N ASP A 214 -3.46 10.92 0.03
CA ASP A 214 -3.99 11.85 -0.96
C ASP A 214 -3.45 11.46 -2.34
N ASN A 215 -4.34 11.48 -3.33
CA ASN A 215 -4.05 11.23 -4.73
C ASN A 215 -3.29 9.93 -4.99
N LEU A 216 -3.74 8.80 -4.43
CA LEU A 216 -3.19 7.47 -4.73
C LEU A 216 -3.29 7.21 -6.22
N SER A 217 -2.13 7.28 -6.89
CA SER A 217 -2.00 7.15 -8.33
C SER A 217 -2.08 5.68 -8.75
N SER A 218 -2.47 5.47 -10.00
CA SER A 218 -2.54 4.14 -10.60
C SER A 218 -1.21 3.38 -10.53
N ASP A 219 -0.11 4.07 -10.87
CA ASP A 219 1.23 3.48 -10.88
C ASP A 219 1.66 3.05 -9.47
N PHE A 220 1.39 3.87 -8.46
CA PHE A 220 1.72 3.51 -7.08
C PHE A 220 0.86 2.36 -6.56
N LEU A 221 -0.44 2.36 -6.86
CA LEU A 221 -1.31 1.25 -6.49
C LEU A 221 -0.87 -0.06 -7.16
N SER A 222 -0.50 0.01 -8.44
CA SER A 222 -0.06 -1.16 -9.21
C SER A 222 1.24 -1.74 -8.69
N GLU A 223 2.21 -0.89 -8.28
CA GLU A 223 3.43 -1.33 -7.61
C GLU A 223 3.14 -1.99 -6.26
N ILE A 224 2.22 -1.45 -5.45
CA ILE A 224 1.84 -2.03 -4.15
C ILE A 224 1.17 -3.41 -4.35
N LEU A 225 0.23 -3.50 -5.28
CA LEU A 225 -0.55 -4.71 -5.52
C LEU A 225 0.19 -5.76 -6.36
N GLY A 226 1.23 -5.38 -7.09
CA GLY A 226 1.92 -6.26 -8.05
C GLY A 226 1.10 -6.57 -9.29
N LYS A 227 0.04 -5.80 -9.54
CA LYS A 227 -0.87 -5.96 -10.69
C LYS A 227 -1.48 -4.64 -11.07
N GLU A 228 -1.52 -4.36 -12.36
CA GLU A 228 -2.29 -3.25 -12.92
C GLU A 228 -3.80 -3.52 -12.77
N MET A 229 -4.46 -2.72 -11.94
CA MET A 229 -5.92 -2.78 -11.75
C MET A 229 -6.63 -1.50 -12.21
N ILE A 230 -5.88 -0.42 -12.36
CA ILE A 230 -6.37 0.91 -12.71
C ILE A 230 -5.47 1.44 -13.84
N ASP A 231 -6.00 2.31 -14.69
CA ASP A 231 -5.24 3.02 -15.73
C ASP A 231 -4.99 4.49 -15.38
N SER A 232 -6.00 5.15 -14.84
CA SER A 232 -5.98 6.59 -14.59
C SER A 232 -6.96 6.95 -13.46
N GLY A 233 -6.87 8.20 -13.00
CA GLY A 233 -7.62 8.72 -11.85
C GLY A 233 -6.86 8.55 -10.54
N TYR A 234 -7.51 8.91 -9.43
CA TYR A 234 -6.90 8.85 -8.11
C TYR A 234 -7.88 8.40 -7.02
N ILE A 235 -7.31 7.83 -5.96
CA ILE A 235 -8.04 7.43 -4.75
C ILE A 235 -7.51 8.25 -3.57
N ASN A 236 -8.42 8.85 -2.81
CA ASN A 236 -8.11 9.47 -1.52
C ASN A 236 -8.57 8.55 -0.39
N LEU A 237 -7.73 8.27 0.59
CA LEU A 237 -8.03 7.40 1.73
C LEU A 237 -7.78 8.11 3.05
N LEU A 238 -8.69 7.89 4.00
CA LEU A 238 -8.53 8.23 5.40
C LEU A 238 -8.77 6.98 6.21
N ALA A 239 -7.79 6.53 6.99
CA ALA A 239 -7.95 5.39 7.89
C ALA A 239 -7.49 5.70 9.31
N TYR A 240 -8.11 5.05 10.27
CA TYR A 240 -7.84 5.19 11.69
C TYR A 240 -8.17 3.88 12.41
N GLY A 241 -7.58 3.68 13.58
CA GLY A 241 -7.89 2.54 14.43
C GLY A 241 -6.66 2.04 15.16
N THR A 242 -6.55 0.73 15.30
CA THR A 242 -5.43 0.08 15.99
C THR A 242 -4.63 -0.81 15.03
N GLN A 243 -3.48 -1.31 15.47
CA GLN A 243 -2.68 -2.26 14.68
C GLN A 243 -3.42 -3.56 14.31
N CYS A 244 -4.56 -3.86 14.95
CA CYS A 244 -5.37 -5.06 14.69
C CYS A 244 -6.70 -4.79 13.98
N GLN A 245 -7.19 -3.54 14.02
CA GLN A 245 -8.44 -3.13 13.41
C GLN A 245 -8.29 -1.74 12.81
N ILE A 246 -8.39 -1.63 11.48
CA ILE A 246 -8.24 -0.36 10.77
C ILE A 246 -9.55 -0.06 10.05
N LYS A 247 -10.18 1.06 10.39
CA LYS A 247 -11.40 1.56 9.75
C LYS A 247 -11.05 2.75 8.87
N GLY A 248 -11.83 3.00 7.85
CA GLY A 248 -11.59 4.16 7.02
C GLY A 248 -12.66 4.47 6.01
N LYS A 249 -12.40 5.53 5.26
CA LYS A 249 -13.19 5.99 4.14
C LYS A 249 -12.28 6.20 2.95
N GLY A 250 -12.80 5.91 1.77
CA GLY A 250 -12.14 6.20 0.52
C GLY A 250 -13.05 6.95 -0.44
N VAL A 251 -12.43 7.82 -1.23
CA VAL A 251 -13.07 8.55 -2.32
C VAL A 251 -12.30 8.24 -3.60
N MET A 252 -13.05 7.89 -4.65
CA MET A 252 -12.56 7.58 -5.98
C MET A 252 -12.98 8.69 -6.92
N GLU A 253 -12.08 9.19 -7.76
CA GLU A 253 -12.42 10.22 -8.76
C GLU A 253 -11.76 9.89 -10.10
N ASN A 254 -12.57 9.92 -11.17
CA ASN A 254 -12.14 9.69 -12.54
C ASN A 254 -11.30 8.41 -12.74
N LEU A 255 -11.63 7.33 -12.03
CA LEU A 255 -10.88 6.07 -12.11
C LEU A 255 -11.27 5.26 -13.34
N ASN A 256 -10.28 4.68 -14.00
CA ASN A 256 -10.52 3.69 -15.05
C ASN A 256 -10.02 2.31 -14.58
N ILE A 257 -10.94 1.36 -14.37
CA ILE A 257 -10.63 0.01 -13.89
C ILE A 257 -10.30 -0.89 -15.09
N LYS A 258 -9.14 -1.57 -15.03
CA LYS A 258 -8.71 -2.57 -16.02
C LYS A 258 -9.26 -3.95 -15.70
N ASP A 259 -9.37 -4.78 -16.73
CA ASP A 259 -9.65 -6.22 -16.62
C ASP A 259 -10.89 -6.52 -15.75
N ALA A 260 -11.97 -5.80 -16.03
CA ALA A 260 -13.22 -5.86 -15.27
C ALA A 260 -14.02 -7.15 -15.54
N LYS A 261 -13.37 -8.32 -15.48
CA LYS A 261 -13.98 -9.65 -15.68
C LYS A 261 -15.19 -9.88 -14.79
N ILE A 262 -15.17 -9.36 -13.56
CA ILE A 262 -16.32 -9.44 -12.66
C ILE A 262 -17.50 -8.60 -13.18
N LEU A 263 -17.24 -7.42 -13.73
CA LEU A 263 -18.26 -6.59 -14.37
C LEU A 263 -18.79 -7.29 -15.63
N ASN A 264 -17.94 -7.95 -16.43
CA ASN A 264 -18.38 -8.75 -17.57
C ASN A 264 -19.35 -9.86 -17.15
N ASN A 265 -19.06 -10.59 -16.07
CA ASN A 265 -19.96 -11.61 -15.56
C ASN A 265 -21.28 -11.02 -15.04
N ILE A 266 -21.22 -9.87 -14.38
CA ILE A 266 -22.41 -9.13 -13.95
C ILE A 266 -23.27 -8.72 -15.15
N PHE A 267 -22.67 -8.11 -16.18
CA PHE A 267 -23.40 -7.70 -17.38
C PHE A 267 -23.95 -8.87 -18.19
N LEU A 268 -23.26 -10.02 -18.23
CA LEU A 268 -23.79 -11.25 -18.83
C LEU A 268 -25.07 -11.71 -18.14
N VAL A 269 -25.09 -11.69 -16.80
CA VAL A 269 -26.29 -12.08 -16.05
C VAL A 269 -27.42 -11.07 -16.27
N ILE A 270 -27.14 -9.78 -16.24
CA ILE A 270 -28.10 -8.72 -16.58
C ILE A 270 -28.68 -8.96 -17.99
N ASN A 271 -27.83 -9.14 -19.00
CA ASN A 271 -28.26 -9.32 -20.39
C ASN A 271 -29.06 -10.61 -20.63
N SER A 272 -28.85 -11.65 -19.81
CA SER A 272 -29.64 -12.89 -19.88
C SER A 272 -31.07 -12.74 -19.33
N ALA A 273 -31.40 -11.59 -18.73
CA ALA A 273 -32.70 -11.37 -18.11
C ALA A 273 -33.82 -11.08 -19.13
N PRO A 274 -34.92 -11.85 -19.11
CA PRO A 274 -36.05 -11.63 -20.02
C PRO A 274 -36.71 -10.24 -19.93
N ALA A 275 -36.57 -9.52 -18.81
CA ALA A 275 -37.11 -8.16 -18.66
C ALA A 275 -36.34 -7.09 -19.46
N ILE A 276 -35.04 -7.32 -19.74
CA ILE A 276 -34.19 -6.39 -20.49
C ILE A 276 -34.32 -6.65 -21.99
N ILE A 277 -34.48 -7.92 -22.38
CA ILE A 277 -34.79 -8.34 -23.76
C ILE A 277 -36.30 -8.15 -24.04
N ASN A 278 -36.83 -6.96 -23.80
CA ASN A 278 -38.18 -6.61 -24.26
C ASN A 278 -38.09 -6.06 -25.70
N PRO A 279 -38.91 -6.53 -26.66
CA PRO A 279 -38.95 -6.02 -28.03
C PRO A 279 -39.10 -4.49 -28.16
N LEU A 280 -39.74 -3.83 -27.19
CA LEU A 280 -39.89 -2.37 -27.13
C LEU A 280 -38.66 -1.65 -26.56
N LEU A 281 -37.76 -2.39 -25.91
CA LEU A 281 -36.51 -1.92 -25.30
C LEU A 281 -35.27 -2.51 -26.00
N ILE A 282 -35.40 -3.04 -27.23
CA ILE A 282 -34.24 -3.46 -28.04
C ILE A 282 -33.43 -2.20 -28.35
N LEU A 283 -32.44 -1.94 -27.50
CA LEU A 283 -31.46 -0.89 -27.71
C LEU A 283 -30.59 -1.28 -28.91
N PRO A 284 -30.16 -0.32 -29.76
CA PRO A 284 -29.02 -0.53 -30.66
C PRO A 284 -27.78 -1.04 -29.91
N ASN A 285 -27.66 -0.67 -28.63
CA ASN A 285 -26.59 -1.14 -27.75
C ASN A 285 -26.83 -2.56 -27.23
N ALA A 286 -28.07 -2.98 -26.97
CA ALA A 286 -28.39 -4.38 -26.62
C ALA A 286 -28.13 -5.30 -27.81
N TYR A 287 -28.37 -4.81 -29.03
CA TYR A 287 -27.90 -5.48 -30.25
C TYR A 287 -26.36 -5.57 -30.23
N ARG A 288 -25.59 -4.48 -30.03
CA ARG A 288 -24.11 -4.55 -29.89
C ARG A 288 -23.63 -5.46 -28.75
N PHE A 289 -24.30 -5.49 -27.61
CA PHE A 289 -23.97 -6.34 -26.46
C PHE A 289 -24.34 -7.81 -26.69
N ALA A 290 -25.32 -8.09 -27.55
CA ALA A 290 -25.78 -9.44 -27.89
C ALA A 290 -25.13 -10.01 -29.17
N THR A 291 -24.68 -9.15 -30.10
CA THR A 291 -24.11 -9.55 -31.39
C THR A 291 -22.59 -9.48 -31.45
N ASP A 292 -21.97 -8.55 -30.71
CA ASP A 292 -20.52 -8.56 -30.54
C ASP A 292 -20.16 -9.31 -29.26
N LYS A 293 -19.06 -10.06 -29.29
CA LYS A 293 -18.45 -10.67 -28.10
C LYS A 293 -17.91 -9.55 -27.19
N PHE A 294 -18.81 -8.80 -26.56
CA PHE A 294 -18.47 -7.64 -25.76
C PHE A 294 -17.67 -8.08 -24.54
N GLN A 295 -16.40 -7.68 -24.51
CA GLN A 295 -15.53 -7.76 -23.35
C GLN A 295 -15.32 -6.31 -22.92
N LEU A 296 -15.83 -5.89 -21.76
CA LEU A 296 -15.30 -4.68 -21.14
C LEU A 296 -13.86 -4.99 -20.77
N SER A 297 -12.94 -4.44 -21.54
CA SER A 297 -11.53 -4.34 -21.14
C SER A 297 -11.39 -3.34 -19.99
N GLU A 298 -12.24 -2.31 -19.97
CA GLU A 298 -12.14 -1.18 -19.05
C GLU A 298 -13.52 -0.68 -18.59
N TYR A 299 -13.60 -0.13 -17.38
CA TYR A 299 -14.79 0.54 -16.84
C TYR A 299 -14.42 1.83 -16.11
N ARG A 300 -15.09 2.93 -16.50
CA ARG A 300 -14.82 4.27 -15.96
C ARG A 300 -15.79 4.65 -14.84
N ILE A 301 -15.21 4.99 -13.70
CA ILE A 301 -15.85 5.59 -12.52
C ILE A 301 -15.65 7.10 -12.58
N ASN A 302 -16.74 7.86 -12.50
CA ASN A 302 -16.67 9.31 -12.36
C ASN A 302 -16.38 9.68 -10.91
N LYS A 303 -17.13 9.09 -9.97
CA LYS A 303 -16.99 9.32 -8.54
C LYS A 303 -17.32 8.04 -7.77
N GLY A 304 -16.67 7.79 -6.65
CA GLY A 304 -17.04 6.70 -5.75
C GLY A 304 -16.72 7.04 -4.31
N ASN A 305 -17.51 6.51 -3.38
CA ASN A 305 -17.28 6.60 -1.96
C ASN A 305 -17.41 5.22 -1.35
N PHE A 306 -16.55 4.89 -0.40
CA PHE A 306 -16.68 3.64 0.35
C PHE A 306 -16.18 3.81 1.78
N ASN A 307 -16.77 3.04 2.68
CA ASN A 307 -16.25 2.87 4.04
C ASN A 307 -15.68 1.46 4.14
N PHE A 308 -14.59 1.30 4.88
CA PHE A 308 -14.00 -0.02 5.08
C PHE A 308 -13.64 -0.27 6.55
N ASP A 309 -13.58 -1.55 6.90
CA ASP A 309 -13.14 -2.07 8.19
C ASP A 309 -12.28 -3.32 7.96
N PHE A 310 -10.98 -3.17 8.19
CA PHE A 310 -10.00 -4.24 8.05
C PHE A 310 -9.67 -4.84 9.41
N ASN A 311 -9.96 -6.12 9.57
CA ASN A 311 -9.60 -6.92 10.73
C ASN A 311 -8.39 -7.80 10.40
N ARG A 312 -7.25 -7.52 11.05
CA ARG A 312 -5.99 -8.24 10.81
C ARG A 312 -5.99 -9.66 11.36
N ASP A 313 -6.68 -9.91 12.47
CA ASP A 313 -6.79 -11.24 13.10
C ASP A 313 -7.43 -12.27 12.16
N LYS A 314 -8.53 -11.85 11.53
CA LYS A 314 -9.32 -12.69 10.63
C LYS A 314 -8.86 -12.56 9.17
N ASN A 315 -8.02 -11.57 8.88
CA ASN A 315 -7.64 -11.16 7.54
C ASN A 315 -8.87 -10.86 6.66
N ILE A 316 -9.85 -10.17 7.25
CA ILE A 316 -11.12 -9.80 6.61
C ILE A 316 -11.12 -8.30 6.35
N LEU A 317 -11.40 -7.93 5.10
CA LEU A 317 -11.70 -6.56 4.70
C LEU A 317 -13.20 -6.46 4.43
N ASP A 318 -13.90 -5.73 5.31
CA ASP A 318 -15.32 -5.46 5.18
C ASP A 318 -15.52 -4.06 4.59
N ILE A 319 -16.37 -3.95 3.59
CA ILE A 319 -16.77 -2.69 2.94
C ILE A 319 -18.29 -2.63 3.07
N PRO A 320 -18.83 -2.20 4.23
CA PRO A 320 -20.27 -2.22 4.50
C PRO A 320 -21.05 -1.20 3.67
N PHE A 321 -20.36 -0.26 3.04
CA PHE A 321 -20.96 0.73 2.17
C PHE A 321 -19.99 1.09 1.06
N MET A 322 -20.47 0.96 -0.17
CA MET A 322 -19.84 1.38 -1.41
C MET A 322 -20.91 2.04 -2.28
N ASP A 323 -20.60 3.20 -2.85
CA ASP A 323 -21.45 3.93 -3.79
C ASP A 323 -20.56 4.48 -4.90
N ILE A 324 -20.71 3.94 -6.11
CA ILE A 324 -19.88 4.20 -7.27
C ILE A 324 -20.79 4.74 -8.37
N GLU A 325 -20.50 5.97 -8.79
CA GLU A 325 -21.07 6.60 -9.96
C GLU A 325 -20.17 6.34 -11.17
N GLY A 326 -20.67 5.56 -12.13
CA GLY A 326 -19.95 5.27 -13.37
C GLY A 326 -20.60 5.85 -14.61
N VAL A 327 -19.91 5.68 -15.73
CA VAL A 327 -20.37 6.21 -17.03
C VAL A 327 -21.63 5.53 -17.52
N HIS A 328 -21.71 4.20 -17.41
CA HIS A 328 -22.81 3.41 -17.97
C HIS A 328 -23.75 2.86 -16.91
N SER A 329 -23.27 2.70 -15.69
CA SER A 329 -24.02 2.13 -14.57
C SER A 329 -23.44 2.65 -13.27
N ASP A 330 -24.27 2.71 -12.23
CA ASP A 330 -23.83 2.94 -10.85
C ASP A 330 -23.89 1.64 -10.08
N PHE A 331 -23.04 1.54 -9.05
CA PHE A 331 -22.97 0.39 -8.17
C PHE A 331 -23.08 0.83 -6.73
N GLN A 332 -24.02 0.24 -5.99
CA GLN A 332 -24.21 0.48 -4.57
C GLN A 332 -24.23 -0.84 -3.82
N GLY A 333 -23.61 -0.92 -2.65
CA GLY A 333 -23.74 -2.13 -1.85
C GLY A 333 -22.62 -2.38 -0.87
N GLU A 334 -22.45 -3.65 -0.54
CA GLU A 334 -21.53 -4.13 0.48
C GLU A 334 -20.63 -5.24 -0.08
N VAL A 335 -19.37 -5.25 0.36
CA VAL A 335 -18.36 -6.24 -0.06
C VAL A 335 -17.63 -6.74 1.17
N ASN A 336 -17.60 -8.05 1.35
CA ASN A 336 -16.80 -8.73 2.36
C ASN A 336 -15.74 -9.58 1.66
N LEU A 337 -14.47 -9.33 1.99
CA LEU A 337 -13.33 -10.03 1.44
C LEU A 337 -12.62 -10.79 2.56
N ASP A 338 -12.58 -12.12 2.43
CA ASP A 338 -11.74 -12.98 3.24
C ASP A 338 -10.42 -13.19 2.50
N LEU A 339 -9.40 -12.42 2.86
CA LEU A 339 -8.10 -12.41 2.17
C LEU A 339 -7.28 -13.65 2.51
N TYR A 340 -7.59 -14.35 3.62
CA TYR A 340 -6.91 -15.60 3.98
C TYR A 340 -7.47 -16.78 3.19
N ASN A 341 -8.78 -16.88 3.07
CA ASN A 341 -9.44 -17.92 2.27
C ASN A 341 -9.58 -17.56 0.79
N GLU A 342 -9.19 -16.34 0.41
CA GLU A 342 -9.33 -15.76 -0.92
C GLU A 342 -10.78 -15.80 -1.41
N LYS A 343 -11.73 -15.42 -0.55
CA LYS A 343 -13.15 -15.42 -0.86
C LYS A 343 -13.73 -14.01 -0.88
N ILE A 344 -14.76 -13.85 -1.70
CA ILE A 344 -15.61 -12.67 -1.74
C ILE A 344 -17.05 -13.08 -1.46
N LYS A 345 -17.73 -12.24 -0.70
CA LYS A 345 -19.18 -12.21 -0.57
C LYS A 345 -19.63 -10.76 -0.69
N SER A 346 -20.54 -10.49 -1.61
CA SER A 346 -21.00 -9.13 -1.86
C SER A 346 -22.45 -9.11 -2.31
N LYS A 347 -23.15 -8.05 -1.94
CA LYS A 347 -24.48 -7.72 -2.43
C LYS A 347 -24.38 -6.33 -3.07
N ILE A 348 -24.66 -6.25 -4.36
CA ILE A 348 -24.51 -5.04 -5.16
C ILE A 348 -25.80 -4.74 -5.89
N ASP A 349 -26.32 -3.54 -5.72
CA ASP A 349 -27.37 -2.95 -6.53
C ASP A 349 -26.74 -2.19 -7.70
N ILE A 350 -27.24 -2.48 -8.90
CA ILE A 350 -26.70 -1.98 -10.15
C ILE A 350 -27.76 -1.12 -10.81
N ILE A 351 -27.47 0.17 -10.93
CA ILE A 351 -28.38 1.14 -11.55
C ILE A 351 -27.87 1.41 -12.97
N PHE A 352 -28.63 1.07 -14.00
CA PHE A 352 -28.19 1.15 -15.40
C PHE A 352 -29.15 1.98 -16.26
N MET A 353 -28.80 2.19 -17.53
CA MET A 353 -29.62 2.95 -18.49
C MET A 353 -29.86 4.43 -18.10
N LYS A 354 -28.89 5.07 -17.46
CA LYS A 354 -28.94 6.49 -17.02
C LYS A 354 -29.35 7.46 -18.13
N ASP A 355 -28.74 7.32 -19.31
CA ASP A 355 -29.02 8.19 -20.47
C ASP A 355 -30.45 8.01 -21.00
N TYR A 356 -30.96 6.79 -20.96
CA TYR A 356 -32.31 6.47 -21.42
C TYR A 356 -33.37 6.93 -20.41
N ALA A 357 -33.13 6.70 -19.12
CA ALA A 357 -33.98 7.22 -18.05
C ALA A 357 -34.11 8.75 -18.15
N LYS A 358 -33.01 9.46 -18.45
CA LYS A 358 -33.01 10.90 -18.68
C LYS A 358 -33.80 11.33 -19.92
N ILE A 359 -33.81 10.55 -21.00
CA ILE A 359 -34.58 10.85 -22.21
C ILE A 359 -36.07 10.60 -21.98
N ILE A 360 -36.42 9.50 -21.31
CA ILE A 360 -37.81 9.09 -21.11
C ILE A 360 -38.47 9.79 -19.93
N SER A 361 -37.72 10.31 -18.98
CA SER A 361 -38.25 11.21 -17.95
C SER A 361 -38.91 12.47 -18.56
N TYR A 362 -38.58 12.85 -19.80
CA TYR A 362 -39.28 13.93 -20.51
C TYR A 362 -40.65 13.51 -21.07
N ILE A 363 -41.02 12.22 -21.03
CA ILE A 363 -42.31 11.70 -21.51
C ILE A 363 -43.00 10.91 -20.37
N PRO A 364 -43.75 11.59 -19.47
CA PRO A 364 -44.23 11.01 -18.20
C PRO A 364 -45.04 9.72 -18.31
N LEU A 365 -45.88 9.58 -19.35
CA LEU A 365 -46.71 8.38 -19.55
C LEU A 365 -45.86 7.18 -19.98
N ILE A 366 -44.83 7.40 -20.81
CA ILE A 366 -43.89 6.35 -21.22
C ILE A 366 -42.97 6.01 -20.05
N ASN A 367 -42.55 7.02 -19.29
CA ASN A 367 -41.77 6.87 -18.06
C ASN A 367 -42.43 5.90 -17.08
N TYR A 368 -43.70 6.12 -16.72
CA TYR A 368 -44.41 5.26 -15.79
C TYR A 368 -44.58 3.81 -16.29
N VAL A 369 -44.88 3.61 -17.58
CA VAL A 369 -45.04 2.26 -18.14
C VAL A 369 -43.74 1.47 -18.09
N VAL A 370 -42.64 2.13 -18.47
CA VAL A 370 -41.34 1.51 -18.71
C VAL A 370 -40.53 1.40 -17.41
N LEU A 371 -40.43 2.48 -16.64
CA LEU A 371 -39.58 2.60 -15.45
C LEU A 371 -40.34 2.35 -14.14
N GLY A 372 -41.67 2.37 -14.16
CA GLY A 372 -42.48 2.25 -12.94
C GLY A 372 -42.30 3.46 -12.01
N ASP A 373 -42.61 3.26 -10.72
CA ASP A 373 -42.61 4.33 -9.71
C ASP A 373 -41.20 4.81 -9.32
N GLU A 374 -40.16 3.99 -9.54
CA GLU A 374 -38.77 4.30 -9.14
C GLU A 374 -37.99 5.10 -10.20
N GLU A 375 -38.56 5.30 -11.40
CA GLU A 375 -37.99 6.05 -12.53
C GLU A 375 -36.56 5.63 -12.96
N ARG A 376 -36.10 4.46 -12.52
CA ARG A 376 -34.75 3.93 -12.73
C ARG A 376 -34.78 2.44 -12.89
N PHE A 377 -33.82 1.90 -13.63
CA PHE A 377 -33.60 0.46 -13.66
C PHE A 377 -32.52 0.07 -12.66
N SER A 378 -32.89 -0.70 -11.65
CA SER A 378 -32.00 -1.24 -10.62
C SER A 378 -32.06 -2.77 -10.58
N TYR A 379 -30.91 -3.43 -10.39
CA TYR A 379 -30.83 -4.87 -10.15
C TYR A 379 -29.89 -5.21 -9.00
N SER A 380 -30.37 -6.01 -8.06
CA SER A 380 -29.54 -6.61 -7.02
C SER A 380 -28.88 -7.90 -7.49
N VAL A 381 -27.56 -7.97 -7.36
CA VAL A 381 -26.75 -9.17 -7.61
C VAL A 381 -26.04 -9.59 -6.33
N ASN A 382 -25.94 -10.91 -6.11
CA ASN A 382 -25.07 -11.48 -5.10
C ASN A 382 -23.83 -12.04 -5.79
N ILE A 383 -22.66 -11.75 -5.23
CA ILE A 383 -21.37 -12.22 -5.72
C ILE A 383 -20.75 -13.04 -4.62
N ASP A 384 -20.50 -14.33 -4.88
CA ASP A 384 -19.95 -15.27 -3.92
C ASP A 384 -18.89 -16.16 -4.58
N GLY A 385 -17.84 -16.53 -3.84
CA GLY A 385 -16.86 -17.52 -4.30
C GLY A 385 -15.42 -17.06 -4.13
N ASN A 386 -14.52 -17.57 -4.97
CA ASN A 386 -13.09 -17.23 -4.91
C ASN A 386 -12.85 -15.85 -5.52
N LEU A 387 -11.91 -15.07 -4.99
CA LEU A 387 -11.54 -13.74 -5.49
C LEU A 387 -11.10 -13.76 -6.96
N THR A 388 -10.48 -14.85 -7.41
CA THR A 388 -9.98 -15.02 -8.78
C THR A 388 -11.05 -15.47 -9.77
N ALA A 389 -12.14 -16.09 -9.28
CA ALA A 389 -13.24 -16.61 -10.09
C ALA A 389 -14.57 -16.56 -9.31
N PRO A 390 -15.10 -15.36 -9.04
CA PRO A 390 -16.32 -15.20 -8.28
C PRO A 390 -17.54 -15.62 -9.12
N LYS A 391 -18.55 -16.19 -8.46
CA LYS A 391 -19.83 -16.54 -9.08
C LYS A 391 -20.81 -15.41 -8.83
N VAL A 392 -21.53 -15.03 -9.87
CA VAL A 392 -22.60 -14.02 -9.80
C VAL A 392 -23.93 -14.76 -9.83
N ALA A 393 -24.72 -14.61 -8.78
CA ALA A 393 -26.05 -15.19 -8.66
C ALA A 393 -27.09 -14.07 -8.51
N THR A 394 -28.28 -14.28 -9.05
CA THR A 394 -29.35 -13.29 -8.97
C THR A 394 -30.65 -13.88 -8.45
N HIS A 395 -31.49 -13.01 -7.91
CA HIS A 395 -32.85 -13.36 -7.48
C HIS A 395 -33.89 -13.26 -8.62
N MET A 396 -33.45 -13.18 -9.88
CA MET A 396 -34.28 -12.78 -11.04
C MET A 396 -35.47 -13.67 -11.35
N LEU A 397 -35.43 -14.98 -11.06
CA LEU A 397 -36.46 -15.92 -11.50
C LEU A 397 -37.87 -15.58 -11.01
N LYS A 398 -38.03 -14.96 -9.84
CA LYS A 398 -39.36 -14.62 -9.30
C LYS A 398 -39.93 -13.30 -9.83
N GLU A 399 -39.11 -12.27 -10.01
CA GLU A 399 -39.57 -10.92 -10.35
C GLU A 399 -39.65 -10.69 -11.86
N THR A 400 -38.74 -11.30 -12.63
CA THR A 400 -38.69 -11.14 -14.10
C THR A 400 -39.86 -11.81 -14.82
N ALA A 401 -40.42 -12.89 -14.26
CA ALA A 401 -41.62 -13.54 -14.80
C ALA A 401 -42.86 -12.62 -14.79
N MET A 402 -42.92 -11.67 -13.84
CA MET A 402 -44.05 -10.76 -13.69
C MET A 402 -43.84 -9.44 -14.44
N ALA A 403 -42.66 -9.15 -14.98
CA ALA A 403 -42.36 -7.86 -15.62
C ALA A 403 -43.28 -7.55 -16.84
N PRO A 404 -43.50 -8.49 -17.80
CA PRO A 404 -44.45 -8.25 -18.89
C PRO A 404 -45.88 -8.05 -18.39
N VAL A 405 -46.30 -8.83 -17.38
CA VAL A 405 -47.63 -8.74 -16.78
C VAL A 405 -47.81 -7.41 -16.05
N ASN A 406 -46.80 -6.92 -15.34
CA ASN A 406 -46.83 -5.66 -14.63
C ASN A 406 -46.78 -4.46 -15.59
N MET A 407 -46.05 -4.55 -16.70
CA MET A 407 -46.08 -3.54 -17.76
C MET A 407 -47.47 -3.46 -18.40
N ILE A 408 -48.08 -4.60 -18.74
CA ILE A 408 -49.45 -4.67 -19.24
C ILE A 408 -50.42 -4.06 -18.21
N LYS A 409 -50.32 -4.43 -16.94
CA LYS A 409 -51.09 -3.81 -15.85
C LYS A 409 -50.89 -2.30 -15.80
N ARG A 410 -49.65 -1.80 -15.91
CA ARG A 410 -49.34 -0.36 -15.91
C ARG A 410 -49.96 0.35 -17.10
N VAL A 411 -49.92 -0.23 -18.30
CA VAL A 411 -50.62 0.30 -19.49
C VAL A 411 -52.13 0.37 -19.25
N PHE A 412 -52.73 -0.65 -18.63
CA PHE A 412 -54.16 -0.63 -18.27
C PHE A 412 -54.48 0.35 -17.13
N LEU A 413 -53.52 0.66 -16.26
CA LEU A 413 -53.66 1.60 -15.15
C LEU A 413 -53.32 3.05 -15.54
N LEU A 414 -52.73 3.31 -16.72
CA LEU A 414 -52.44 4.66 -17.23
C LEU A 414 -53.63 5.62 -17.14
N PRO A 415 -54.89 5.23 -17.47
CA PRO A 415 -56.04 6.13 -17.37
C PRO A 415 -56.38 6.54 -15.92
N THR A 416 -55.88 5.80 -14.93
CA THR A 416 -56.21 6.01 -13.50
C THR A 416 -55.20 6.89 -12.76
N LEU A 417 -54.04 7.17 -13.36
CA LEU A 417 -52.99 8.03 -12.78
C LEU A 417 -53.47 9.43 -12.36
N PRO A 418 -54.23 10.19 -13.18
CA PRO A 418 -54.73 11.51 -12.76
C PRO A 418 -55.78 11.45 -11.63
N PHE A 419 -56.24 10.27 -11.24
CA PHE A 419 -57.20 10.05 -10.15
C PHE A 419 -56.58 9.41 -8.91
N ARG A 420 -55.25 9.18 -8.91
CA ARG A 420 -54.54 8.54 -7.80
C ARG A 420 -54.14 9.55 -6.70
N ASP A 421 -54.05 10.83 -7.04
CA ASP A 421 -53.74 11.94 -6.12
C ASP A 421 -54.96 12.57 -5.42
N THR A 422 -56.18 12.03 -5.60
CA THR A 422 -57.40 12.63 -5.01
C THR A 422 -57.86 11.99 -3.70
N ASN A 423 -57.13 11.01 -3.15
CA ASN A 423 -57.51 10.31 -1.92
C ASN A 423 -56.52 10.48 -0.74
N THR A 424 -55.80 11.60 -0.68
CA THR A 424 -55.15 12.07 0.56
C THR A 424 -55.43 13.55 0.77
N THR A 425 -56.68 13.87 1.11
CA THR A 425 -57.02 15.04 1.92
C THR A 425 -58.36 14.79 2.62
N LYS A 426 -58.32 13.97 3.68
CA LYS A 426 -58.92 14.21 5.00
C LYS A 426 -58.67 13.03 5.92
#